data_AF-A0A2I0SPL0-F1
#
_entry.id   AF-A0A2I0SPL0-F1
#
_cell.length_a   1.000
_cell.length_b   1.000
_cell.length_c   1.000
_cell.angle_alpha   90.00
_cell.angle_beta   90.00
_cell.angle_gamma   90.00
#
_symmetry.space_group_name_H-M   'P 1'
#
loop_
_entity.id
_entity.type
_entity.pdbx_description
1 polymer ?
#
loop_
_entity_poly.entity_id
_entity_poly.type
_entity_poly.pdbx_seq_one_letter_code
_entity_poly.pdbx_strand_id
1 'polypeptide(L)'
;MVLYQPGQRLTWQRLQSGSPTDIASYVPVITNHGTAVFSIQTGLYTITDIWVDVICFLAVTTAGSGSGIVTIDMPTNVDRTVRQALTVHAETLGVNGNGASTGGTIRGGECVFFTGGSGARADRIRVDDSDGDGENNVLGVDLKSGALVIIQGRYRRA
;
A
#
# COMPACT_ATOMS: atom_id res chain seq x y z
N MET A 1 -27.83 28.74 13.63
CA MET A 1 -28.28 29.46 14.84
C MET A 1 -29.26 28.56 15.56
N VAL A 2 -28.83 27.85 16.61
CA VAL A 2 -29.71 26.96 17.39
C VAL A 2 -30.41 27.82 18.43
N LEU A 3 -31.74 27.94 18.34
CA LEU A 3 -32.57 28.66 19.30
C LEU A 3 -32.67 27.85 20.60
N TYR A 4 -32.05 28.35 21.66
CA TYR A 4 -32.17 27.80 23.00
C TYR A 4 -33.54 28.19 23.60
N GLN A 5 -34.36 27.20 23.97
CA GLN A 5 -35.56 27.43 24.78
C GLN A 5 -35.27 27.07 26.25
N PRO A 6 -35.47 27.99 27.21
CA PRO A 6 -35.25 27.71 28.62
C PRO A 6 -36.21 26.62 29.11
N GLY A 7 -35.68 25.54 29.68
CA GLY A 7 -36.47 24.47 30.32
C GLY A 7 -36.37 23.09 29.67
N GLN A 8 -35.71 22.93 28.52
CA GLN A 8 -35.42 21.61 27.97
C GLN A 8 -34.17 21.00 28.63
N ARG A 9 -34.36 19.86 29.31
CA ARG A 9 -33.26 19.03 29.81
C ARG A 9 -32.39 18.65 28.61
N LEU A 10 -31.15 19.13 28.58
CA LEU A 10 -30.14 18.68 27.64
C LEU A 10 -29.88 17.19 27.92
N THR A 11 -30.56 16.31 27.20
CA THR A 11 -30.13 14.93 27.08
C THR A 11 -28.87 14.94 26.26
N TRP A 12 -27.73 14.70 26.91
CA TRP A 12 -26.51 14.28 26.24
C TRP A 12 -26.84 13.00 25.48
N GLN A 13 -27.31 13.14 24.24
CA GLN A 13 -27.46 12.02 23.35
C GLN A 13 -26.03 11.56 23.08
N ARG A 14 -25.61 10.48 23.75
CA ARG A 14 -24.36 9.82 23.46
C ARG A 14 -24.42 9.55 21.97
N LEU A 15 -23.64 10.28 21.17
CA LEU A 15 -23.36 9.88 19.81
C LEU A 15 -22.90 8.44 19.95
N GLN A 16 -23.71 7.50 19.44
CA GLN A 16 -23.23 6.15 19.27
C GLN A 16 -21.99 6.31 18.41
N SER A 17 -20.81 6.18 19.02
CA SER A 17 -19.59 5.92 18.26
C SER A 17 -19.97 4.74 17.39
N GLY A 18 -20.01 4.93 16.07
CA GLY A 18 -20.32 3.86 15.14
C GLY A 18 -19.52 2.62 15.54
N SER A 19 -20.12 1.45 15.40
CA SER A 19 -19.46 0.17 15.71
C SER A 19 -18.01 0.23 15.20
N PRO A 20 -17.02 -0.23 15.99
CA PRO A 20 -15.64 -0.25 15.53
C PRO A 20 -15.61 -0.84 14.13
N THR A 21 -15.04 -0.12 13.18
CA THR A 21 -14.92 -0.60 11.81
C THR A 21 -14.07 -1.86 11.89
N ASP A 22 -14.67 -3.02 11.64
CA ASP A 22 -13.99 -4.29 11.82
C ASP A 22 -12.73 -4.32 10.94
N ILE A 23 -11.57 -4.48 11.59
CA ILE A 23 -10.29 -4.63 10.89
C ILE A 23 -10.24 -6.05 10.34
N ALA A 24 -10.17 -6.16 9.02
CA ALA A 24 -10.00 -7.42 8.32
C ALA A 24 -8.54 -7.62 7.92
N SER A 25 -8.10 -8.87 7.85
CA SER A 25 -6.79 -9.24 7.30
C SER A 25 -6.93 -9.81 5.89
N TYR A 26 -5.85 -9.67 5.11
CA TYR A 26 -5.72 -10.31 3.81
C TYR A 26 -4.26 -10.69 3.56
N VAL A 27 -4.04 -11.61 2.62
CA VAL A 27 -2.71 -11.95 2.10
C VAL A 27 -2.59 -11.28 0.73
N PRO A 28 -1.81 -10.19 0.59
CA PRO A 28 -1.64 -9.51 -0.68
C PRO A 28 -1.08 -10.47 -1.73
N VAL A 29 -1.58 -10.48 -2.97
CA VAL A 29 -0.99 -11.29 -4.03
C VAL A 29 0.09 -10.45 -4.72
N ILE A 30 1.33 -10.92 -4.70
CA ILE A 30 2.46 -10.25 -5.35
C ILE A 30 2.75 -10.98 -6.65
N THR A 31 2.96 -10.25 -7.75
CA THR A 31 3.39 -10.86 -9.02
C THR A 31 4.65 -10.20 -9.57
N ASN A 32 5.32 -10.89 -10.48
CA ASN A 32 6.61 -10.50 -11.07
C ASN A 32 7.75 -10.31 -10.06
N HIS A 33 7.66 -10.95 -8.89
CA HIS A 33 8.75 -10.95 -7.89
C HIS A 33 9.88 -11.96 -8.20
N GLY A 34 9.78 -12.66 -9.34
CA GLY A 34 10.72 -13.70 -9.76
C GLY A 34 10.87 -14.80 -8.70
N THR A 35 12.10 -15.02 -8.25
CA THR A 35 12.44 -16.03 -7.24
C THR A 35 12.30 -15.54 -5.79
N ALA A 36 11.78 -14.33 -5.55
CA ALA A 36 11.69 -13.80 -4.20
C ALA A 36 10.79 -14.68 -3.34
N VAL A 37 11.20 -14.90 -2.09
CA VAL A 37 10.38 -15.59 -1.08
C VAL A 37 10.11 -14.62 0.06
N PHE A 38 8.87 -14.58 0.53
CA PHE A 38 8.44 -13.71 1.61
C PHE A 38 8.26 -14.52 2.89
N SER A 39 8.90 -14.06 3.96
CA SER A 39 8.69 -14.58 5.32
C SER A 39 7.43 -13.98 5.95
N ILE A 40 7.07 -12.76 5.56
CA ILE A 40 5.83 -12.08 5.96
C ILE A 40 5.20 -11.49 4.70
N GLN A 41 3.89 -11.71 4.56
CA GLN A 41 3.07 -11.21 3.46
C GLN A 41 1.65 -11.03 3.99
N THR A 42 1.44 -9.91 4.68
CA THR A 42 0.21 -9.68 5.44
C THR A 42 -0.28 -8.26 5.18
N GLY A 43 -1.59 -8.11 5.04
CA GLY A 43 -2.21 -6.81 5.06
C GLY A 43 -3.41 -6.76 5.99
N LEU A 44 -3.72 -5.56 6.44
CA LEU A 44 -4.90 -5.22 7.24
C LEU A 44 -5.65 -4.10 6.54
N TYR A 45 -6.97 -4.10 6.65
CA TYR A 45 -7.79 -3.04 6.08
C TYR A 45 -9.10 -2.85 6.83
N THR A 46 -9.67 -1.66 6.67
CA THR A 46 -11.05 -1.34 7.06
C THR A 46 -11.76 -0.72 5.87
N ILE A 47 -13.06 -0.98 5.75
CA ILE A 47 -13.90 -0.37 4.72
C ILE A 47 -14.88 0.60 5.38
N THR A 48 -14.90 1.83 4.90
CA THR A 48 -15.89 2.85 5.25
C THR A 48 -16.52 3.37 3.97
N ASP A 49 -17.78 3.01 3.71
CA ASP A 49 -18.51 3.31 2.47
C ASP A 49 -17.74 2.87 1.21
N ILE A 50 -17.23 3.82 0.43
CA ILE A 50 -16.46 3.60 -0.80
C ILE A 50 -14.95 3.67 -0.57
N TRP A 51 -14.50 3.95 0.66
CA TRP A 51 -13.10 4.09 1.00
C TRP A 51 -12.57 2.85 1.70
N VAL A 52 -11.34 2.48 1.38
CA VAL A 52 -10.60 1.41 2.00
C VAL A 52 -9.31 2.01 2.56
N ASP A 53 -9.16 1.96 3.87
CA ASP A 53 -7.89 2.20 4.53
C ASP A 53 -7.14 0.88 4.61
N VAL A 54 -5.89 0.89 4.16
CA VAL A 54 -5.10 -0.34 4.03
C VAL A 54 -3.68 -0.13 4.52
N ILE A 55 -3.14 -1.16 5.14
CA ILE A 55 -1.71 -1.33 5.37
C ILE A 55 -1.31 -2.74 4.91
N CYS A 56 -0.21 -2.84 4.19
CA CYS A 56 0.40 -4.07 3.74
C CYS A 56 1.85 -4.08 4.21
N PHE A 57 2.31 -5.21 4.76
CA PHE A 57 3.68 -5.41 5.19
C PHE A 57 4.25 -6.69 4.56
N LEU A 58 5.42 -6.53 3.92
CA LEU A 58 6.16 -7.58 3.26
C LEU A 58 7.56 -7.67 3.86
N ALA A 59 8.03 -8.89 4.13
CA ALA A 59 9.41 -9.15 4.53
C ALA A 59 10.03 -10.25 3.66
N VAL A 60 11.02 -9.90 2.85
CA VAL A 60 11.66 -10.79 1.89
C VAL A 60 12.76 -11.61 2.59
N THR A 61 12.68 -12.94 2.51
CA THR A 61 13.71 -13.84 3.05
C THR A 61 14.71 -14.26 1.98
N THR A 62 14.24 -14.52 0.76
CA THR A 62 15.08 -14.87 -0.39
C THR A 62 14.96 -13.79 -1.45
N ALA A 63 16.10 -13.31 -1.97
CA ALA A 63 16.12 -12.28 -3.00
C ALA A 63 15.40 -12.72 -4.29
N GLY A 64 14.79 -11.75 -4.96
CA GLY A 64 14.12 -11.92 -6.24
C GLY A 64 15.04 -11.82 -7.44
N SER A 65 14.43 -11.97 -8.61
CA SER A 65 15.09 -11.95 -9.91
C SER A 65 14.13 -11.47 -10.99
N GLY A 66 14.66 -11.22 -12.19
CA GLY A 66 13.87 -10.80 -13.35
C GLY A 66 13.60 -9.30 -13.41
N SER A 67 13.22 -8.84 -14.60
CA SER A 67 12.98 -7.43 -14.96
C SER A 67 11.50 -7.05 -15.00
N GLY A 68 10.61 -7.97 -14.61
CA GLY A 68 9.18 -7.68 -14.53
C GLY A 68 8.88 -6.68 -13.41
N ILE A 69 7.98 -5.74 -13.68
CA ILE A 69 7.53 -4.76 -12.67
C ILE A 69 6.73 -5.50 -11.60
N VAL A 70 7.17 -5.38 -10.35
CA VAL A 70 6.48 -5.94 -9.20
C VAL A 70 5.14 -5.22 -9.03
N THR A 71 4.09 -6.01 -8.88
CA THR A 71 2.74 -5.53 -8.60
C THR A 71 2.17 -6.28 -7.41
N ILE A 72 1.19 -5.65 -6.77
CA ILE A 72 0.56 -6.17 -5.56
C ILE A 72 -0.95 -5.93 -5.61
N ASP A 73 -1.71 -6.94 -5.21
CA ASP A 73 -3.17 -6.86 -5.15
C ASP A 73 -3.63 -6.27 -3.81
N MET A 74 -4.57 -5.33 -3.89
CA MET A 74 -5.31 -4.76 -2.77
C MET A 74 -6.43 -5.73 -2.31
N PRO A 75 -7.01 -5.53 -1.11
CA PRO A 75 -8.07 -6.42 -0.61
C PRO A 75 -9.38 -6.33 -1.41
N THR A 76 -9.58 -5.25 -2.17
CA THR A 76 -10.73 -5.06 -3.05
C THR A 76 -10.33 -4.38 -4.36
N ASN A 77 -11.18 -4.45 -5.38
CA ASN A 77 -10.96 -3.72 -6.63
C ASN A 77 -10.88 -2.22 -6.40
N VAL A 78 -9.89 -1.58 -7.01
CA VAL A 78 -9.66 -0.14 -6.91
C VAL A 78 -10.47 0.57 -7.98
N ASP A 79 -11.13 1.67 -7.62
CA ASP A 79 -11.78 2.55 -8.58
C ASP A 79 -10.74 3.13 -9.55
N ARG A 80 -10.99 2.96 -10.86
CA ARG A 80 -10.08 3.35 -11.94
C ARG A 80 -10.52 4.61 -12.68
N THR A 81 -11.49 5.34 -12.13
CA THR A 81 -11.95 6.61 -12.73
C THR A 81 -10.91 7.72 -12.64
N VAL A 82 -10.07 7.71 -11.60
CA VAL A 82 -8.95 8.63 -11.40
C VAL A 82 -7.68 7.88 -10.99
N ARG A 83 -6.51 8.50 -11.16
CA ARG A 83 -5.27 7.96 -10.59
C ARG A 83 -5.36 7.98 -9.07
N GLN A 84 -5.05 6.86 -8.45
CA GLN A 84 -4.93 6.73 -7.00
C GLN A 84 -3.53 6.21 -6.65
N ALA A 85 -3.04 6.54 -5.47
CA ALA A 85 -1.74 6.08 -5.00
C ALA A 85 -1.76 5.82 -3.50
N LEU A 86 -1.01 4.80 -3.09
CA LEU A 86 -0.70 4.51 -1.69
C LEU A 86 0.79 4.80 -1.46
N THR A 87 1.13 5.20 -0.25
CA THR A 87 2.52 5.51 0.12
C THR A 87 3.30 4.21 0.34
N VAL A 88 4.53 4.18 -0.15
CA VAL A 88 5.49 3.09 0.05
C VAL A 88 6.59 3.58 0.98
N HIS A 89 6.88 2.80 2.02
CA HIS A 89 8.10 2.90 2.81
C HIS A 89 8.83 1.58 2.70
N ALA A 90 10.07 1.60 2.23
CA ALA A 90 10.86 0.39 2.03
C ALA A 90 12.24 0.52 2.65
N GLU A 91 12.77 -0.59 3.14
CA GLU A 91 14.13 -0.73 3.67
C GLU A 91 14.84 -1.84 2.90
N THR A 92 16.10 -1.61 2.53
CA THR A 92 16.94 -2.61 1.84
C THR A 92 16.39 -3.02 0.46
N LEU A 93 15.51 -2.20 -0.11
CA LEU A 93 15.03 -2.37 -1.47
C LEU A 93 16.07 -1.86 -2.48
N GLY A 94 16.43 -2.70 -3.45
CA GLY A 94 17.25 -2.30 -4.58
C GLY A 94 16.50 -1.37 -5.54
N VAL A 95 17.20 -0.80 -6.52
CA VAL A 95 16.58 -0.07 -7.61
C VAL A 95 17.32 -0.34 -8.92
N ASN A 96 16.54 -0.44 -10.00
CA ASN A 96 17.01 -0.63 -11.38
C ASN A 96 17.92 -1.85 -11.58
N GLY A 97 17.71 -2.91 -10.80
CA GLY A 97 18.51 -4.12 -10.90
C GLY A 97 19.97 -3.93 -10.50
N ASN A 98 20.36 -2.79 -9.91
CA ASN A 98 21.69 -2.60 -9.36
C ASN A 98 21.85 -3.55 -8.17
N GLY A 99 22.47 -4.69 -8.46
CA GLY A 99 22.92 -5.65 -7.49
C GLY A 99 24.04 -5.03 -6.64
N ALA A 100 23.88 -5.12 -5.32
CA ALA A 100 24.99 -5.09 -4.36
C ALA A 100 25.76 -3.77 -4.16
N SER A 101 25.09 -2.63 -3.98
CA SER A 101 25.64 -1.61 -3.09
C SER A 101 25.06 -1.81 -1.69
N THR A 102 25.94 -2.30 -0.83
CA THR A 102 25.78 -2.81 0.54
C THR A 102 25.36 -1.73 1.54
N GLY A 103 24.23 -1.07 1.30
CA GLY A 103 23.64 -0.10 2.22
C GLY A 103 22.15 -0.36 2.35
N GLY A 104 21.67 -0.57 3.58
CA GLY A 104 20.24 -0.55 3.85
C GLY A 104 19.70 0.85 3.56
N THR A 105 19.24 1.09 2.33
CA THR A 105 18.64 2.36 1.95
C THR A 105 17.17 2.34 2.34
N ILE A 106 16.76 3.34 3.11
CA ILE A 106 15.35 3.66 3.31
C ILE A 106 14.87 4.38 2.05
N ARG A 107 13.77 3.92 1.47
CA ARG A 107 13.20 4.50 0.26
C ARG A 107 11.73 4.85 0.47
N GLY A 108 11.36 6.02 -0.05
CA GLY A 108 9.98 6.47 -0.17
C GLY A 108 9.48 6.25 -1.59
N GLY A 109 8.18 6.03 -1.75
CA GLY A 109 7.60 5.80 -3.07
C GLY A 109 6.09 5.74 -3.10
N GLU A 110 5.58 5.28 -4.23
CA GLU A 110 4.15 5.15 -4.52
C GLU A 110 3.80 3.77 -5.06
N CYS A 111 2.70 3.22 -4.57
CA CYS A 111 1.99 2.10 -5.17
C CYS A 111 0.79 2.66 -5.94
N VAL A 112 0.83 2.59 -7.27
CA VAL A 112 -0.01 3.43 -8.14
C VAL A 112 -1.06 2.62 -8.87
N PHE A 113 -2.26 3.19 -8.95
CA PHE A 113 -3.39 2.72 -9.73
C PHE A 113 -3.74 3.77 -10.79
N PHE A 114 -3.52 3.47 -12.07
CA PHE A 114 -3.82 4.37 -13.18
C PHE A 114 -5.26 4.23 -13.66
N THR A 115 -5.73 5.31 -14.31
CA THR A 115 -6.95 5.28 -15.12
C THR A 115 -6.85 4.25 -16.23
N GLY A 116 -7.87 3.42 -16.38
CA GLY A 116 -7.90 2.33 -17.38
C GLY A 116 -7.18 1.05 -16.96
N GLY A 117 -6.60 0.98 -15.76
CA GLY A 117 -6.18 -0.28 -15.14
C GLY A 117 -7.37 -1.17 -14.78
N SER A 118 -7.13 -2.32 -14.14
CA SER A 118 -8.22 -3.24 -13.78
C SER A 118 -7.98 -3.99 -12.47
N GLY A 119 -9.07 -4.40 -11.84
CA GLY A 119 -9.06 -5.19 -10.60
C GLY A 119 -8.38 -4.50 -9.43
N ALA A 120 -7.96 -5.32 -8.46
CA ALA A 120 -7.29 -4.89 -7.24
C ALA A 120 -5.78 -4.63 -7.41
N ARG A 121 -5.21 -4.95 -8.57
CA ARG A 121 -3.76 -4.94 -8.80
C ARG A 121 -3.21 -3.53 -8.95
N ALA A 122 -2.19 -3.18 -8.17
CA ALA A 122 -1.40 -1.99 -8.44
C ALA A 122 -0.75 -2.11 -9.82
N ASP A 123 -0.78 -1.05 -10.63
CA ASP A 123 -0.16 -1.09 -11.95
C ASP A 123 1.36 -1.13 -11.82
N ARG A 124 1.91 -0.36 -10.85
CA ARG A 124 3.35 -0.30 -10.56
C ARG A 124 3.58 0.11 -9.10
N ILE A 125 4.64 -0.45 -8.51
CA ILE A 125 5.29 0.13 -7.33
C ILE A 125 6.50 0.91 -7.83
N ARG A 126 6.66 2.15 -7.39
CA ARG A 126 7.78 3.02 -7.76
C ARG A 126 8.40 3.63 -6.53
N VAL A 127 9.72 3.74 -6.51
CA VAL A 127 10.48 4.33 -5.41
C VAL A 127 11.47 5.35 -5.94
N ASP A 128 11.80 6.33 -5.10
CA ASP A 128 12.86 7.28 -5.38
C ASP A 128 14.23 6.57 -5.31
N ASP A 129 15.04 6.73 -6.36
CA ASP A 129 16.41 6.20 -6.38
C ASP A 129 17.43 7.16 -5.74
N SER A 130 17.04 8.41 -5.44
CA SER A 130 17.87 9.46 -4.84
C SER A 130 19.14 9.82 -5.63
N ASP A 131 19.27 9.37 -6.88
CA ASP A 131 20.41 9.61 -7.76
C ASP A 131 20.16 10.72 -8.80
N GLY A 132 18.94 11.26 -8.85
CA GLY A 132 18.55 12.40 -9.71
C GLY A 132 17.81 12.02 -10.99
N ASP A 133 17.63 10.72 -11.28
CA ASP A 133 16.96 10.26 -12.51
C ASP A 133 15.43 10.08 -12.34
N GLY A 134 14.91 10.31 -11.14
CA GLY A 134 13.47 10.28 -10.83
C GLY A 134 13.00 8.96 -10.20
N GLU A 135 11.70 8.69 -10.25
CA GLU A 135 11.14 7.48 -9.64
C GLU A 135 11.25 6.25 -10.55
N ASN A 136 11.87 5.20 -10.02
CA ASN A 136 12.09 3.94 -10.71
C ASN A 136 11.04 2.89 -10.32
N ASN A 137 10.64 2.05 -11.28
CA ASN A 137 9.76 0.92 -10.97
C ASN A 137 10.53 -0.14 -10.19
N VAL A 138 9.88 -0.71 -9.18
CA VAL A 138 10.41 -1.86 -8.46
C VAL A 138 10.28 -3.09 -9.35
N LEU A 139 11.42 -3.73 -9.62
CA LEU A 139 11.51 -4.96 -10.40
C LEU A 139 11.70 -6.17 -9.49
N GLY A 140 11.48 -7.37 -10.00
CA GLY A 140 11.69 -8.60 -9.22
C GLY A 140 13.11 -8.71 -8.65
N VAL A 141 14.12 -8.31 -9.42
CA VAL A 141 15.54 -8.26 -9.00
C VAL A 141 15.82 -7.22 -7.88
N ASP A 142 14.93 -6.26 -7.67
CA ASP A 142 15.09 -5.22 -6.64
C ASP A 142 14.68 -5.71 -5.25
N LEU A 143 13.90 -6.79 -5.16
CA LEU A 143 13.53 -7.43 -3.91
C LEU A 143 14.74 -8.16 -3.32
N LYS A 144 15.43 -7.55 -2.36
CA LYS A 144 16.60 -8.17 -1.71
C LYS A 144 16.21 -9.01 -0.50
N SER A 145 17.04 -9.97 -0.12
CA SER A 145 16.91 -10.64 1.18
C SER A 145 17.02 -9.60 2.30
N GLY A 146 16.12 -9.67 3.28
CA GLY A 146 16.00 -8.67 4.34
C GLY A 146 15.23 -7.42 3.94
N ALA A 147 14.72 -7.31 2.71
CA ALA A 147 13.92 -6.16 2.32
C ALA A 147 12.58 -6.13 3.07
N LEU A 148 12.27 -4.98 3.63
CA LEU A 148 11.01 -4.70 4.32
C LEU A 148 10.25 -3.67 3.52
N VAL A 149 8.97 -3.92 3.25
CA VAL A 149 8.12 -2.99 2.48
C VAL A 149 6.79 -2.81 3.19
N ILE A 150 6.45 -1.55 3.47
CA ILE A 150 5.14 -1.13 3.93
C ILE A 150 4.47 -0.35 2.81
N ILE A 151 3.24 -0.73 2.47
CA ILE A 151 2.37 0.02 1.57
C ILE A 151 1.13 0.40 2.34
N GLN A 152 0.83 1.69 2.45
CA GLN A 152 -0.27 2.16 3.27
C GLN A 152 -0.96 3.40 2.69
N GLY A 153 -2.23 3.56 3.06
CA GLY A 153 -3.00 4.75 2.72
C GLY A 153 -4.48 4.42 2.55
N ARG A 154 -5.16 5.28 1.79
CA ARG A 154 -6.58 5.17 1.51
C ARG A 154 -6.82 5.17 0.01
N TYR A 155 -7.64 4.24 -0.48
CA TYR A 155 -8.12 4.23 -1.86
C TYR A 155 -9.64 4.10 -1.91
N ARG A 156 -10.22 4.60 -2.99
CA ARG A 156 -11.63 4.41 -3.33
C ARG A 156 -11.78 3.06 -4.01
N ARG A 157 -12.66 2.20 -3.50
CA ARG A 157 -13.02 0.93 -4.15
C ARG A 157 -14.00 1.15 -5.30
N ALA A 158 -13.93 0.25 -6.30
CA ALA A 158 -14.86 0.19 -7.42
C ALA A 158 -16.27 -0.22 -7.00
#